data_AF-A0A7C1WHR1-F1
#
_entry.id   AF-A0A7C1WHR1-F1
#
_cell.length_a   1.000
_cell.length_b   1.000
_cell.length_c   1.000
_cell.angle_alpha   90.00
_cell.angle_beta   90.00
_cell.angle_gamma   90.00
#
_symmetry.space_group_name_H-M   'P 1'
#
loop_
_entity.id
_entity.type
_entity.pdbx_description
1 polymer ?
#
loop_
_entity_poly.entity_id
_entity_poly.type
_entity_poly.pdbx_seq_one_letter_code
_entity_poly.pdbx_strand_id
1 'polypeptide(L)' 'MKRVQALSELNLQVEQGEIFGFLGPNGAGKTTTIKILIGLAQP' A
#
# COMPACT_ATOMS: atom_id res chain seq x y z
N MET A 1 -9.40 -0.48 20.71
CA MET A 1 -8.36 -0.28 19.67
C MET A 1 -8.70 1.00 18.91
N LYS A 2 -7.74 1.90 18.70
CA LYS A 2 -7.98 3.13 17.93
C LYS A 2 -7.97 2.78 16.45
N ARG A 3 -9.09 3.03 15.73
CA ARG A 3 -9.13 2.91 14.27
C ARG A 3 -8.29 4.03 13.66
N VAL A 4 -7.44 3.68 12.71
CA VAL A 4 -6.65 4.64 11.91
C VAL A 4 -6.94 4.34 10.46
N GLN A 5 -7.17 5.40 9.68
CA GLN A 5 -7.26 5.27 8.23
C GLN A 5 -5.85 5.04 7.69
N ALA A 6 -5.58 3.82 7.22
CA ALA A 6 -4.26 3.45 6.70
C ALA A 6 -4.06 3.94 5.25
N LEU A 7 -5.13 3.98 4.46
CA LEU A 7 -5.12 4.36 3.05
C LEU A 7 -6.31 5.29 2.75
N SER A 8 -6.12 6.23 1.83
CA SER A 8 -7.16 7.13 1.32
C SER A 8 -6.94 7.33 -0.16
N GLU A 9 -7.91 6.90 -0.98
CA GLU A 9 -7.95 7.16 -2.44
C GLU A 9 -6.64 6.81 -3.20
N LEU A 10 -6.00 5.70 -2.83
CA LEU A 10 -4.77 5.26 -3.49
C LEU A 10 -5.07 4.79 -4.93
N ASN A 11 -4.46 5.47 -5.90
CA ASN A 11 -4.40 5.04 -7.29
C ASN A 11 -2.95 4.72 -7.64
N LEU A 12 -2.68 3.49 -8.08
CA LEU A 12 -1.34 3.02 -8.43
C LEU A 12 -1.42 2.16 -9.68
N GLN A 13 -0.54 2.43 -10.63
CA GLN A 13 -0.31 1.64 -11.84
C GLN A 13 1.20 1.35 -11.91
N VAL A 14 1.55 0.09 -12.15
CA VAL A 14 2.94 -0.36 -12.32
C VAL A 14 2.97 -1.23 -13.56
N GLU A 15 3.82 -0.89 -14.51
CA GLU A 15 3.89 -1.59 -15.79
C GLU A 15 4.70 -2.89 -15.70
N GLN A 16 4.46 -3.80 -16.63
CA GLN A 16 5.22 -5.04 -16.68
C GLN A 16 6.72 -4.77 -16.92
N GLY A 17 7.57 -5.31 -16.05
CA GLY A 17 9.03 -5.15 -16.15
C GLY A 17 9.56 -3.86 -15.50
N GLU A 18 8.69 -3.02 -14.93
CA GLU A 18 9.09 -1.82 -14.21
C GLU A 18 9.70 -2.17 -12.83
N ILE A 19 10.80 -1.51 -12.47
CA ILE A 19 11.34 -1.55 -11.10
C ILE A 19 10.72 -0.37 -10.34
N PHE A 20 9.73 -0.68 -9.49
CA PHE A 20 9.00 0.31 -8.71
C PHE A 20 9.43 0.30 -7.22
N GLY A 21 9.67 1.49 -6.65
CA GLY A 21 9.98 1.68 -5.23
C GLY A 21 8.85 2.37 -4.48
N PHE A 22 8.23 1.69 -3.51
CA PHE A 22 7.17 2.26 -2.66
C PHE A 22 7.69 2.75 -1.31
N LEU A 23 8.00 4.05 -1.21
CA LEU A 23 8.72 4.66 -0.08
C LEU A 23 7.84 5.62 0.75
N GLY A 24 8.26 5.91 1.99
CA GLY A 24 7.55 6.80 2.91
C GLY A 24 7.84 6.51 4.39
N PRO A 25 7.39 7.35 5.33
CA PRO A 25 7.67 7.20 6.77
C PRO A 25 6.96 5.99 7.39
N ASN A 26 7.34 5.62 8.61
CA ASN A 26 6.68 4.55 9.35
C ASN A 26 5.22 4.91 9.65
N GLY A 27 4.32 3.95 9.48
CA GLY A 27 2.87 4.17 9.66
C GLY A 27 2.13 4.73 8.44
N ALA A 28 2.82 5.12 7.35
CA ALA A 28 2.20 5.70 6.15
C ALA A 28 1.40 4.71 5.26
N GLY A 29 1.13 3.50 5.74
CA GLY A 29 0.33 2.51 5.00
C GLY A 29 1.09 1.60 4.02
N LYS A 30 2.42 1.76 3.83
CA LYS A 30 3.23 0.99 2.86
C LYS A 30 3.01 -0.53 2.91
N THR A 31 3.24 -1.14 4.07
CA THR A 31 3.08 -2.59 4.24
C THR A 31 1.63 -3.03 4.06
N THR A 32 0.66 -2.19 4.47
CA THR A 32 -0.77 -2.45 4.27
C THR A 32 -1.11 -2.47 2.78
N THR A 33 -0.65 -1.47 2.01
CA THR A 33 -0.80 -1.42 0.55
C THR A 33 -0.23 -2.67 -0.11
N ILE A 34 1.03 -3.02 0.18
CA ILE A 34 1.67 -4.18 -0.45
C ILE A 34 0.91 -5.47 -0.12
N LYS A 35 0.49 -5.66 1.14
CA LYS A 35 -0.32 -6.82 1.54
C LYS A 35 -1.65 -6.90 0.78
N ILE A 36 -2.32 -5.77 0.56
CA ILE A 36 -3.55 -5.73 -0.25
C ILE A 36 -3.25 -6.14 -1.71
N LEU A 37 -2.22 -5.55 -2.33
CA LEU A 37 -1.85 -5.84 -3.72
C LEU A 37 -1.48 -7.31 -3.97
N ILE A 38 -0.84 -7.97 -3.00
CA ILE A 38 -0.47 -9.39 -3.10
C ILE A 38 -1.51 -10.34 -2.51
N GLY A 39 -2.70 -9.85 -2.13
CA GLY A 39 -3.82 -10.67 -1.66
C GLY A 39 -3.73 -11.18 -0.21
N LEU A 40 -2.81 -10.64 0.60
CA LEU A 40 -2.65 -10.99 2.03
C LEU A 40 -3.50 -10.13 2.98
N ALA A 41 -4.19 -9.11 2.48
CA ALA A 41 -5.12 -8.27 3.24
C ALA A 41 -6.26 -7.77 2.34
N GLN A 42 -7.38 -7.38 2.95
CA GLN A 42 -8.52 -6.76 2.26
C GLN A 42 -8.54 -5.24 2.52
N PRO A 43 -8.97 -4.41 1.55
CA PRO A 43 -9.09 -2.96 1.69
C PRO A 43 -10.18 -2.53 2.69
#